data_AF-A0A929E2C7-F1
#
_entry.id   AF-A0A929E2C7-F1
#
_cell.length_a   1.000
_cell.length_b   1.000
_cell.length_c   1.000
_cell.angle_alpha   90.00
_cell.angle_beta   90.00
_cell.angle_gamma   90.00
#
_symmetry.space_group_name_H-M   'P 1'
#
loop_
_entity.id
_entity.type
_entity.pdbx_description
1 polymer ?
#
loop_
_entity_poly.entity_id
_entity_poly.type
_entity_poly.pdbx_seq_one_letter_code
_entity_poly.pdbx_strand_id
1 'polypeptide(L)'
;ILVTEYLQDGKKYEEMGDLVAALGHYKRALTVDPLNQEAIESRKGVEEESRSSAEEHYQAGIKFYKAGKYGHARHEFLIALRLWPDHAGTVKMLTTRKRIQIKRYVMHTLQPGENLAKVAKIYYGDHHKFPLIAKYNNITDATRVYVGQKIKVPEIEGMPLLASKEGIRTEELEVVDVALREWEKYTLEEQEPAETPAVVEKEEALDQVASYRDDGVELFSIKKYQEAIDTFNKVLNVYPQDGVALEYSYKAYLQHGMSLFGKEDYLAARDQFKACLRFKNDSQECQVYLEKSENLYKEVHYRKGIQLFDKELLTEAIDEWKLVRLIDPNYKRVDYLITKAKTILKNIQELKDSQKE
;
A
#
# COMPACT_ATOMS: atom_id res chain seq x y z
N ILE A 1 38.69 24.87 -18.12
CA ILE A 1 38.02 23.89 -19.01
C ILE A 1 37.22 22.89 -18.17
N LEU A 2 37.84 22.09 -17.29
CA LEU A 2 37.09 21.15 -16.45
C LEU A 2 36.16 21.83 -15.42
N VAL A 3 36.61 22.88 -14.71
CA VAL A 3 35.78 23.60 -13.72
C VAL A 3 34.56 24.25 -14.39
N THR A 4 34.79 24.89 -15.54
CA THR A 4 33.75 25.57 -16.32
C THR A 4 32.69 24.62 -16.85
N GLU A 5 33.08 23.39 -17.22
CA GLU A 5 32.15 22.34 -17.66
C GLU A 5 31.27 21.85 -16.50
N TYR A 6 31.86 21.56 -15.34
CA TYR A 6 31.09 21.18 -14.15
C TYR A 6 30.14 22.28 -13.66
N LEU A 7 30.53 23.55 -13.78
CA LEU A 7 29.66 24.69 -13.46
C LEU A 7 28.47 24.79 -14.42
N GLN A 8 28.70 24.62 -15.73
CA GLN A 8 27.64 24.63 -16.74
C GLN A 8 26.65 23.48 -16.54
N ASP A 9 27.15 22.27 -16.31
CA ASP A 9 26.31 21.11 -16.02
C ASP A 9 25.52 21.31 -14.72
N GLY A 10 26.16 21.84 -13.67
CA GLY A 10 25.50 22.14 -12.39
C GLY A 10 24.29 23.05 -12.57
N LYS A 11 24.47 24.17 -13.30
CA LYS A 11 23.39 25.12 -13.60
C LYS A 11 22.27 24.48 -14.41
N LYS A 12 22.63 23.65 -15.40
CA LYS A 12 21.64 22.94 -16.20
C LYS A 12 20.77 22.01 -15.36
N TYR A 13 21.35 21.28 -14.40
CA TYR A 13 20.58 20.42 -13.50
C TYR A 13 19.75 21.22 -12.49
N GLU A 14 20.24 22.38 -12.07
CA GLU A 14 19.50 23.33 -11.22
C GLU A 14 18.26 23.86 -11.95
N GLU A 15 18.39 24.28 -13.21
CA GLU A 15 17.26 24.68 -14.07
C GLU A 15 16.25 23.55 -14.31
N MET A 16 16.71 22.29 -14.27
CA MET A 16 15.86 21.10 -14.36
C MET A 16 15.22 20.70 -13.02
N GLY A 17 15.61 21.33 -11.91
CA GLY A 17 15.16 20.98 -10.56
C GLY A 17 15.79 19.71 -9.97
N ASP A 18 16.82 19.12 -10.60
CA ASP A 18 17.56 17.99 -10.01
C ASP A 18 18.68 18.51 -9.11
N LEU A 19 18.29 18.99 -7.93
CA LEU A 19 19.17 19.59 -6.92
C LEU A 19 20.31 18.65 -6.51
N VAL A 20 20.08 17.33 -6.49
CA VAL A 20 21.10 16.34 -6.10
C VAL A 20 22.18 16.21 -7.17
N ALA A 21 21.77 16.16 -8.44
CA ALA A 21 22.71 16.16 -9.56
C ALA A 21 23.50 17.47 -9.61
N ALA A 22 22.81 18.62 -9.52
CA ALA A 22 23.43 19.95 -9.51
C ALA A 22 24.50 20.07 -8.41
N LEU A 23 24.16 19.68 -7.18
CA LEU A 23 25.06 19.68 -6.03
C LEU A 23 26.25 18.74 -6.22
N GLY A 24 26.07 17.60 -6.89
CA GLY A 24 27.16 16.71 -7.29
C GLY A 24 28.14 17.37 -8.26
N HIS A 25 27.65 18.11 -9.25
CA HIS A 25 28.47 18.83 -10.22
C HIS A 25 29.24 20.00 -9.57
N TYR A 26 28.59 20.79 -8.71
CA TYR A 26 29.29 21.86 -7.97
C TYR A 26 30.35 21.32 -7.01
N LYS A 27 30.12 20.18 -6.35
CA LYS A 27 31.15 19.51 -5.54
C LYS A 27 32.36 19.05 -6.37
N ARG A 28 32.15 18.58 -7.60
CA ARG A 28 33.25 18.23 -8.52
C ARG A 28 34.01 19.47 -8.99
N ALA A 29 33.31 20.57 -9.30
CA ALA A 29 33.94 21.85 -9.64
C ALA A 29 34.88 22.31 -8.50
N LEU A 30 34.41 22.25 -7.24
CA LEU A 30 35.20 22.58 -6.06
C LEU A 30 36.33 21.59 -5.75
N THR A 31 36.24 20.35 -6.24
CA THR A 31 37.34 19.37 -6.12
C THR A 31 38.49 19.74 -7.06
N VAL A 32 38.16 20.31 -8.23
CA VAL A 32 39.15 20.77 -9.22
C VAL A 32 39.69 22.16 -8.86
N ASP A 33 38.84 23.06 -8.38
CA ASP A 33 39.21 24.41 -7.92
C ASP A 33 38.46 24.79 -6.62
N PRO A 34 39.07 24.56 -5.44
CA PRO A 34 38.44 24.80 -4.15
C PRO A 34 38.13 26.27 -3.82
N LEU A 35 38.75 27.22 -4.53
CA LEU A 35 38.60 28.67 -4.29
C LEU A 35 37.65 29.33 -5.29
N ASN A 36 37.01 28.55 -6.16
CA ASN A 36 36.08 29.07 -7.15
C ASN A 36 34.82 29.63 -6.47
N GLN A 37 34.72 30.96 -6.44
CA GLN A 37 33.63 31.66 -5.74
C GLN A 37 32.24 31.31 -6.27
N GLU A 38 32.09 31.18 -7.59
CA GLU A 38 30.84 30.81 -8.24
C GLU A 38 30.38 29.40 -7.81
N ALA A 39 31.30 28.43 -7.81
CA ALA A 39 30.99 27.07 -7.36
C ALA A 39 30.64 27.00 -5.86
N ILE A 40 31.26 27.85 -5.03
CA ILE A 40 30.96 27.95 -3.59
C ILE A 40 29.53 28.49 -3.39
N GLU A 41 29.19 29.58 -4.07
CA GLU A 41 27.89 30.25 -3.95
C GLU A 41 26.77 29.37 -4.50
N SER A 42 26.94 28.80 -5.69
CA SER A 42 25.96 27.89 -6.30
C SER A 42 25.76 26.63 -5.46
N ARG A 43 26.83 26.01 -4.93
CA ARG A 43 26.69 24.89 -4.00
C ARG A 43 25.87 25.28 -2.77
N LYS A 44 26.18 26.44 -2.17
CA LYS A 44 25.49 26.90 -0.95
C LYS A 44 24.00 27.12 -1.21
N GLY A 45 23.64 27.79 -2.32
CA GLY A 45 22.25 28.02 -2.70
C GLY A 45 21.49 26.70 -2.90
N VAL A 46 22.05 25.78 -3.69
CA VAL A 46 21.42 24.46 -3.90
C VAL A 46 21.36 23.63 -2.62
N GLU A 47 22.34 23.73 -1.71
CA GLU A 47 22.27 23.07 -0.40
C GLU A 47 21.14 23.61 0.47
N GLU A 48 20.92 24.93 0.49
CA GLU A 48 19.84 25.56 1.24
C GLU A 48 18.47 25.18 0.67
N GLU A 49 18.29 25.24 -0.66
CA GLU A 49 17.06 24.82 -1.34
C GLU A 49 16.78 23.33 -1.13
N SER A 50 17.78 22.48 -1.32
CA SER A 50 17.66 21.03 -1.11
C SER A 50 17.28 20.71 0.33
N ARG A 51 17.80 21.44 1.33
CA ARG A 51 17.40 21.28 2.74
C ARG A 51 15.97 21.73 3.00
N SER A 52 15.55 22.87 2.43
CA SER A 52 14.16 23.34 2.56
C SER A 52 13.19 22.31 1.98
N SER A 53 13.44 21.83 0.77
CA SER A 53 12.62 20.81 0.13
C SER A 53 12.65 19.48 0.90
N ALA A 54 13.82 19.08 1.45
CA ALA A 54 13.91 17.90 2.30
C ALA A 54 13.04 18.00 3.56
N GLU A 55 12.99 19.17 4.20
CA GLU A 55 12.16 19.40 5.38
C GLU A 55 10.66 19.34 5.03
N GLU A 56 10.24 19.91 3.90
CA GLU A 56 8.86 19.81 3.42
C GLU A 56 8.43 18.35 3.21
N HIS A 57 9.27 17.56 2.54
CA HIS A 57 9.03 16.13 2.36
C HIS A 57 9.05 15.37 3.69
N TYR A 58 9.92 15.73 4.63
CA TYR A 58 9.91 15.15 5.97
C TYR A 58 8.57 15.41 6.69
N GLN A 59 8.08 16.65 6.68
CA GLN A 59 6.79 17.01 7.29
C GLN A 59 5.61 16.31 6.61
N ALA A 60 5.61 16.22 5.28
CA ALA A 60 4.63 15.44 4.52
C ALA A 60 4.65 13.95 4.93
N GLY A 61 5.85 13.37 5.08
CA GLY A 61 6.03 12.02 5.58
C GLY A 61 5.46 11.82 6.98
N ILE A 62 5.67 12.77 7.90
CA ILE A 62 5.07 12.76 9.25
C ILE A 62 3.54 12.81 9.18
N LYS A 63 2.98 13.65 8.30
CA LYS A 63 1.52 13.74 8.11
C LYS A 63 0.92 12.41 7.63
N PHE A 64 1.52 11.78 6.61
CA PHE A 64 1.08 10.47 6.14
C PHE A 64 1.26 9.38 7.20
N TYR A 65 2.32 9.45 7.99
CA TYR A 65 2.60 8.51 9.07
C TYR A 65 1.51 8.58 10.15
N LYS A 66 1.15 9.79 10.60
CA LYS A 66 0.06 10.03 11.55
C LYS A 66 -1.29 9.57 11.01
N ALA A 67 -1.51 9.70 9.70
CA ALA A 67 -2.70 9.22 9.02
C ALA A 67 -2.73 7.68 8.79
N GLY A 68 -1.71 6.94 9.23
CA GLY A 68 -1.62 5.47 9.05
C GLY A 68 -1.27 5.02 7.62
N LYS A 69 -0.88 5.95 6.74
CA LYS A 69 -0.47 5.67 5.35
C LYS A 69 1.04 5.46 5.25
N TYR A 70 1.54 4.39 5.85
CA TYR A 70 2.97 4.12 6.00
C TYR A 70 3.74 3.98 4.68
N GLY A 71 3.10 3.49 3.61
CA GLY A 71 3.70 3.45 2.28
C GLY A 71 4.04 4.85 1.75
N HIS A 72 3.08 5.77 1.85
CA HIS A 72 3.25 7.16 1.45
C HIS A 72 4.25 7.88 2.36
N ALA A 73 4.16 7.66 3.67
CA ALA A 73 5.12 8.22 4.62
C ALA A 73 6.57 7.80 4.30
N ARG A 74 6.78 6.52 4.01
CA ARG A 74 8.10 6.00 3.63
C ARG A 74 8.60 6.60 2.33
N HIS A 75 7.72 6.80 1.35
CA HIS A 75 8.08 7.43 0.08
C HIS A 75 8.60 8.85 0.30
N GLU A 76 7.85 9.68 1.03
CA GLU A 76 8.25 11.05 1.38
C GLU A 76 9.58 11.09 2.16
N PHE A 77 9.75 10.21 3.15
CA PHE A 77 11.01 10.11 3.87
C PHE A 77 12.20 9.72 2.98
N LEU A 78 12.01 8.88 1.96
CA LEU A 78 13.08 8.53 1.03
C LEU A 78 13.45 9.71 0.12
N ILE A 79 12.48 10.55 -0.25
CA ILE A 79 12.76 11.79 -0.99
C ILE A 79 13.53 12.77 -0.10
N ALA A 80 13.08 12.98 1.13
CA ALA A 80 13.78 13.82 2.10
C ALA A 80 15.23 13.34 2.32
N LEU A 81 15.47 12.03 2.39
CA LEU A 81 16.81 11.45 2.52
C LEU A 81 17.66 11.61 1.26
N ARG A 82 17.04 11.54 0.07
CA ARG A 82 17.74 11.77 -1.20
C ARG A 82 18.25 13.20 -1.30
N LEU A 83 17.45 14.17 -0.86
CA LEU A 83 17.78 15.60 -0.85
C LEU A 83 18.74 15.98 0.28
N TRP A 84 18.56 15.38 1.47
CA TRP A 84 19.42 15.58 2.63
C TRP A 84 19.73 14.23 3.34
N PRO A 85 20.85 13.57 2.97
CA PRO A 85 21.21 12.25 3.49
C PRO A 85 21.39 12.16 5.00
N ASP A 86 21.82 13.26 5.63
CA ASP A 86 22.08 13.34 7.06
C ASP A 86 20.91 13.94 7.86
N HIS A 87 19.74 14.09 7.24
CA HIS A 87 18.56 14.64 7.92
C HIS A 87 18.18 13.76 9.12
N ALA A 88 18.46 14.24 10.34
CA ALA A 88 18.35 13.45 11.57
C ALA A 88 16.95 12.86 11.79
N GLY A 89 15.89 13.62 11.54
CA GLY A 89 14.50 13.16 11.68
C GLY A 89 14.17 11.98 10.74
N THR A 90 14.30 12.18 9.44
CA THR A 90 14.20 11.16 8.38
C THR A 90 15.06 9.91 8.63
N VAL A 91 16.36 10.09 8.93
CA VAL A 91 17.25 8.97 9.25
C VAL A 91 16.70 8.22 10.46
N LYS A 92 16.28 8.90 11.52
CA LYS A 92 15.66 8.27 12.69
C LYS A 92 14.38 7.52 12.29
N MET A 93 13.50 8.11 11.49
CA MET A 93 12.25 7.47 11.03
C MET A 93 12.49 6.20 10.20
N LEU A 94 13.57 6.16 9.40
CA LEU A 94 13.90 5.02 8.54
C LEU A 94 14.84 3.98 9.17
N THR A 95 15.72 4.40 10.08
CA THR A 95 16.83 3.59 10.61
C THR A 95 16.71 3.22 12.09
N THR A 96 15.73 3.73 12.84
CA THR A 96 15.49 3.28 14.23
C THR A 96 15.22 1.78 14.24
N ARG A 97 16.22 1.01 14.68
CA ARG A 97 16.26 -0.45 14.71
C ARG A 97 16.38 -0.91 16.15
N LYS A 98 15.29 -0.83 16.92
CA LYS A 98 15.19 -1.62 18.16
C LYS A 98 14.69 -3.01 17.76
N ARG A 99 15.47 -4.05 18.04
CA ARG A 99 15.05 -5.45 17.80
C ARG A 99 13.93 -5.76 18.79
N ILE A 100 12.71 -5.90 18.29
CA ILE A 100 11.61 -6.43 19.09
C ILE A 100 11.61 -7.93 18.91
N GLN A 101 11.89 -8.63 20.01
CA GLN A 101 11.77 -10.08 20.08
C GLN A 101 10.29 -10.43 20.16
N ILE A 102 9.81 -11.17 19.16
CA ILE A 102 8.44 -11.68 19.13
C ILE A 102 8.48 -13.12 19.55
N LYS A 103 7.81 -13.42 20.65
CA LYS A 103 7.76 -14.79 21.18
C LYS A 103 6.70 -15.63 20.49
N ARG A 104 5.56 -15.01 20.16
CA ARG A 104 4.42 -15.66 19.47
C ARG A 104 3.50 -14.60 18.86
N TYR A 105 2.43 -15.01 18.17
CA TYR A 105 1.38 -14.10 17.72
C TYR A 105 0.00 -14.72 17.92
N VAL A 106 -1.00 -13.84 18.00
CA VAL A 106 -2.42 -14.18 18.06
C VAL A 106 -3.06 -13.86 16.71
N MET A 107 -3.86 -14.78 16.17
CA MET A 107 -4.69 -14.50 15.00
C MET A 107 -6.00 -13.86 15.44
N HIS A 108 -6.19 -12.60 15.07
CA HIS A 108 -7.42 -11.86 15.29
C HIS A 108 -8.15 -11.65 13.96
N THR A 109 -9.45 -11.89 13.93
CA THR A 109 -10.28 -11.62 12.75
C THR A 109 -11.02 -10.32 12.99
N LEU A 110 -10.76 -9.28 12.19
CA LEU A 110 -11.38 -7.97 12.37
C LEU A 110 -12.91 -8.09 12.35
N GLN A 111 -13.55 -7.63 13.42
CA GLN A 111 -15.00 -7.55 13.54
C GLN A 111 -15.53 -6.24 12.94
N PRO A 112 -16.85 -6.16 12.65
CA PRO A 112 -17.48 -4.91 12.23
C PRO A 112 -17.16 -3.75 13.19
N GLY A 113 -16.63 -2.65 12.64
CA GLY A 113 -16.25 -1.45 13.41
C GLY A 113 -14.89 -1.52 14.12
N GLU A 114 -14.13 -2.62 13.99
CA GLU A 114 -12.74 -2.70 14.44
C GLU A 114 -11.76 -2.18 13.38
N ASN A 115 -10.76 -1.46 13.85
CA ASN A 115 -9.59 -1.06 13.06
C ASN A 115 -8.32 -1.45 13.83
N LEU A 116 -7.15 -1.29 13.21
CA LEU A 116 -5.90 -1.71 13.85
C LEU A 116 -5.66 -0.99 15.19
N ALA A 117 -6.14 0.24 15.36
CA ALA A 117 -6.04 0.99 16.62
C ALA A 117 -6.89 0.37 17.73
N LYS A 118 -8.11 -0.07 17.43
CA LYS A 118 -8.95 -0.83 18.37
C LYS A 118 -8.34 -2.19 18.70
N VAL A 119 -7.81 -2.91 17.71
CA VAL A 119 -7.09 -4.17 17.95
C VAL A 119 -5.88 -3.94 18.87
N ALA A 120 -5.09 -2.91 18.61
CA ALA A 120 -3.95 -2.55 19.47
C ALA A 120 -4.40 -2.18 20.89
N LYS A 121 -5.52 -1.46 21.04
CA LYS A 121 -6.11 -1.15 22.35
C LYS A 121 -6.53 -2.41 23.09
N ILE A 122 -7.17 -3.36 22.40
CA ILE A 122 -7.63 -4.63 22.97
C ILE A 122 -6.43 -5.47 23.44
N TYR A 123 -5.42 -5.64 22.60
CA TYR A 123 -4.31 -6.56 22.87
C TYR A 123 -3.17 -5.95 23.69
N TYR A 124 -2.87 -4.66 23.52
CA TYR A 124 -1.73 -4.00 24.19
C TYR A 124 -2.15 -2.92 25.20
N GLY A 125 -3.45 -2.64 25.33
CA GLY A 125 -3.95 -1.57 26.19
C GLY A 125 -3.74 -0.16 25.65
N ASP A 126 -3.11 -0.05 24.47
CA ASP A 126 -2.73 1.22 23.85
C ASP A 126 -3.03 1.19 22.35
N HIS A 127 -3.90 2.10 21.91
CA HIS A 127 -4.28 2.20 20.51
C HIS A 127 -3.14 2.71 19.63
N HIS A 128 -2.15 3.42 20.19
CA HIS A 128 -0.99 3.95 19.44
C HIS A 128 -0.04 2.85 18.96
N LYS A 129 -0.21 1.61 19.43
CA LYS A 129 0.59 0.44 19.05
C LYS A 129 0.07 -0.30 17.83
N PHE A 130 -0.90 0.26 17.12
CA PHE A 130 -1.36 -0.27 15.85
C PHE A 130 -0.31 -0.30 14.72
N PRO A 131 0.71 0.60 14.67
CA PRO A 131 1.75 0.52 13.66
C PRO A 131 2.57 -0.77 13.76
N LEU A 132 2.77 -1.35 14.95
CA LEU A 132 3.34 -2.69 15.11
C LEU A 132 2.57 -3.75 14.35
N ILE A 133 1.26 -3.75 14.56
CA ILE A 133 0.37 -4.74 13.97
C ILE A 133 0.40 -4.56 12.46
N ALA A 134 0.27 -3.33 11.97
CA ALA A 134 0.37 -3.02 10.55
C ALA A 134 1.70 -3.54 9.97
N LYS A 135 2.82 -3.26 10.64
CA LYS A 135 4.15 -3.68 10.23
C LYS A 135 4.32 -5.19 10.22
N TYR A 136 3.85 -5.90 11.24
CA TYR A 136 3.93 -7.37 11.29
C TYR A 136 3.20 -8.03 10.13
N ASN A 137 2.09 -7.42 9.72
CA ASN A 137 1.23 -7.92 8.65
C ASN A 137 1.58 -7.33 7.29
N ASN A 138 2.68 -6.57 7.17
CA ASN A 138 3.07 -5.86 5.94
C ASN A 138 1.96 -4.95 5.36
N ILE A 139 1.15 -4.35 6.23
CA ILE A 139 0.08 -3.41 5.86
C ILE A 139 0.69 -2.02 5.66
N THR A 140 0.65 -1.54 4.41
CA THR A 140 1.20 -0.24 4.00
C THR A 140 0.21 0.92 4.21
N ASP A 141 -1.07 0.61 4.36
CA ASP A 141 -2.14 1.56 4.63
C ASP A 141 -3.10 0.98 5.68
N ALA A 142 -3.02 1.50 6.90
CA ALA A 142 -3.84 1.06 8.01
C ALA A 142 -5.32 1.45 7.86
N THR A 143 -5.66 2.36 6.95
CA THR A 143 -7.05 2.77 6.68
C THR A 143 -7.78 1.81 5.74
N ARG A 144 -7.06 0.89 5.08
CA ARG A 144 -7.61 -0.05 4.08
C ARG A 144 -7.87 -1.45 4.62
N VAL A 145 -7.86 -1.61 5.94
CA VAL A 145 -8.23 -2.89 6.57
C VAL A 145 -9.73 -3.13 6.45
N TYR A 146 -10.14 -4.39 6.35
CA TYR A 146 -11.55 -4.75 6.15
C TYR A 146 -12.02 -5.81 7.14
N VAL A 147 -13.33 -5.82 7.42
CA VAL A 147 -13.98 -6.79 8.29
C VAL A 147 -13.76 -8.21 7.76
N GLY A 148 -13.45 -9.14 8.66
CA GLY A 148 -13.08 -10.52 8.32
C GLY A 148 -11.61 -10.70 7.93
N GLN A 149 -10.83 -9.63 7.80
CA GLN A 149 -9.40 -9.72 7.55
C GLN A 149 -8.72 -10.35 8.77
N LYS A 150 -7.91 -11.38 8.51
CA LYS A 150 -7.09 -12.04 9.51
C LYS A 150 -5.83 -11.22 9.77
N ILE A 151 -5.68 -10.72 10.99
CA ILE A 151 -4.60 -9.87 11.46
C ILE A 151 -3.77 -10.65 12.49
N LYS A 152 -2.46 -10.75 12.26
CA LYS A 152 -1.52 -11.30 13.22
C LYS A 152 -1.16 -10.24 14.26
N VAL A 153 -1.43 -10.50 15.53
CA VAL A 153 -1.09 -9.60 16.64
C VAL A 153 0.10 -10.19 17.39
N PRO A 154 1.32 -9.66 17.24
CA PRO A 154 2.52 -10.23 17.85
C PRO A 154 2.57 -10.01 19.37
N GLU A 155 3.01 -11.02 20.13
CA GLU A 155 3.39 -10.86 21.53
C GLU A 155 4.84 -10.40 21.63
N ILE A 156 5.01 -9.22 22.24
CA ILE A 156 6.28 -8.51 22.31
C ILE A 156 6.89 -8.71 23.68
N GLU A 157 8.19 -9.00 23.72
CA GLU A 157 8.92 -9.10 24.98
C GLU A 157 8.83 -7.79 25.80
N GLY A 158 8.34 -7.89 27.04
CA GLY A 158 8.06 -6.75 27.92
C GLY A 158 6.64 -6.18 27.80
N MET A 159 5.83 -6.67 26.86
CA MET A 159 4.44 -6.24 26.66
C MET A 159 3.51 -7.44 26.43
N PRO A 160 3.04 -8.10 27.52
CA PRO A 160 2.15 -9.24 27.42
C PRO A 160 0.79 -8.84 26.84
N LEU A 161 0.17 -9.74 26.07
CA LEU A 161 -1.16 -9.54 25.50
C LEU A 161 -2.23 -9.55 26.62
N LEU A 162 -3.10 -8.54 26.63
CA LEU A 162 -4.12 -8.34 27.68
C LEU A 162 -5.40 -9.16 27.46
N ALA A 163 -5.82 -9.36 26.21
CA ALA A 163 -7.13 -9.92 25.88
C ALA A 163 -7.10 -11.46 25.79
N SER A 164 -7.51 -12.09 26.89
CA SER A 164 -8.14 -13.42 27.02
C SER A 164 -7.41 -14.63 26.42
N LYS A 165 -6.84 -15.44 27.32
CA LYS A 165 -6.27 -16.79 27.11
C LYS A 165 -7.24 -17.86 26.59
N GLU A 166 -8.42 -17.50 26.09
CA GLU A 166 -9.46 -18.46 25.71
C GLU A 166 -9.62 -18.55 24.19
N GLY A 167 -9.17 -19.67 23.61
CA GLY A 167 -9.68 -20.16 22.33
C GLY A 167 -8.85 -19.96 21.06
N ILE A 168 -7.58 -19.53 21.15
CA ILE A 168 -6.79 -19.18 19.95
C ILE A 168 -5.72 -20.24 19.68
N ARG A 169 -5.82 -20.92 18.52
CA ARG A 169 -4.81 -21.87 18.02
C ARG A 169 -3.46 -21.17 17.87
N THR A 170 -2.53 -21.53 18.74
CA THR A 170 -1.09 -21.28 18.60
C THR A 170 -0.51 -22.37 17.70
N GLU A 171 -0.13 -22.02 16.48
CA GLU A 171 0.89 -22.81 15.78
C GLU A 171 2.25 -22.39 16.36
N GLU A 172 2.82 -23.25 17.19
CA GLU A 172 4.24 -23.23 17.54
C GLU A 172 5.03 -23.48 16.24
N LEU A 173 5.47 -22.40 15.62
CA LEU A 173 6.59 -22.46 14.69
C LEU A 173 7.69 -21.61 15.32
N GLU A 174 8.80 -22.26 15.70
CA GLU A 174 10.06 -21.58 15.96
C GLU A 174 10.42 -20.81 14.68
N VAL A 175 10.18 -19.50 14.69
CA VAL A 175 10.62 -18.63 13.60
C VAL A 175 11.95 -18.03 14.02
N VAL A 176 12.98 -18.34 13.24
CA VAL A 176 14.31 -17.72 13.32
C VAL A 176 14.15 -16.20 13.36
N ASP A 177 14.49 -15.59 14.50
CA ASP A 177 14.69 -14.15 14.78
C ASP A 177 13.99 -13.20 13.76
N VAL A 178 12.66 -13.15 13.78
CA VAL A 178 11.90 -12.16 12.99
C VAL A 178 11.84 -10.86 13.76
N ALA A 179 12.85 -10.02 13.54
CA ALA A 179 12.96 -8.68 14.09
C ALA A 179 11.82 -7.76 13.58
N LEU A 180 10.71 -7.70 14.32
CA LEU A 180 9.82 -6.55 14.23
C LEU A 180 10.36 -5.37 15.01
N ARG A 181 9.83 -4.20 14.69
CA ARG A 181 10.44 -2.90 14.99
C ARG A 181 9.34 -1.93 15.39
N GLU A 182 9.39 -1.44 16.62
CA GLU A 182 8.60 -0.31 17.14
C GLU A 182 9.48 0.57 18.04
N TRP A 183 9.00 1.79 18.23
CA TRP A 183 9.60 2.93 18.89
C TRP A 183 8.89 3.17 20.23
N GLU A 184 9.61 3.70 21.23
CA GLU A 184 8.97 4.36 22.38
C GLU A 184 9.78 5.59 22.82
N LYS A 185 9.02 6.60 23.27
CA LYS A 185 9.36 7.85 23.99
C LYS A 185 9.98 9.02 23.21
N TYR A 186 9.12 9.97 22.84
CA TYR A 186 9.35 11.40 23.10
C TYR A 186 8.12 11.92 23.85
N THR A 187 8.35 12.33 25.09
CA THR A 187 7.48 13.18 25.90
C THR A 187 7.42 14.56 25.25
N LEU A 188 6.23 15.02 24.89
CA LEU A 188 5.97 16.45 24.76
C LEU A 188 5.66 16.93 26.17
N GLU A 189 6.50 17.82 26.69
CA GLU A 189 6.23 18.51 27.95
C GLU A 189 4.93 19.29 27.84
N GLU A 190 4.22 19.28 28.98
CA GLU A 190 2.93 19.87 29.24
C GLU A 190 2.88 21.35 28.89
N GLN A 191 1.83 21.75 28.19
CA GLN A 191 1.11 23.00 28.49
C GLN A 191 -0.40 22.75 28.32
N GLU A 192 -1.10 22.69 29.44
CA GLU A 192 -2.51 23.11 29.53
C GLU A 192 -2.54 24.66 29.62
N PRO A 193 -3.64 25.35 29.23
CA PRO A 193 -5.03 24.93 29.51
C PRO A 193 -6.07 25.22 28.41
N ALA A 194 -7.21 24.50 28.49
CA ALA A 194 -8.54 25.09 28.69
C ALA A 194 -9.62 24.02 28.51
N GLU A 195 -10.35 23.74 29.58
CA GLU A 195 -11.60 22.98 29.57
C GLU A 195 -12.67 23.71 28.74
N THR A 196 -13.19 23.07 27.69
CA THR A 196 -14.60 23.19 27.24
C THR A 196 -15.04 21.87 26.58
N PRO A 197 -16.34 21.52 26.62
CA PRO A 197 -16.76 20.15 26.90
C PRO A 197 -16.99 19.27 25.65
N ALA A 198 -16.72 17.98 25.84
CA ALA A 198 -16.90 16.83 24.93
C ALA A 198 -18.31 16.63 24.31
N VAL A 199 -19.24 17.57 24.48
CA VAL A 199 -20.57 17.54 23.86
C VAL A 199 -20.51 18.05 22.41
N VAL A 200 -19.61 19.00 22.11
CA VAL A 200 -19.49 19.63 20.77
C VAL A 200 -18.88 18.67 19.73
N GLU A 201 -17.83 17.90 20.07
CA GLU A 201 -17.18 16.97 19.14
C GLU A 201 -18.09 15.83 18.66
N LYS A 202 -19.04 15.41 19.50
CA LYS A 202 -19.97 14.32 19.17
C LYS A 202 -21.10 14.79 18.25
N GLU A 203 -21.39 16.09 18.27
CA GLU A 203 -22.41 16.75 17.45
C GLU A 203 -21.84 17.14 16.07
N GLU A 204 -20.60 17.65 16.01
CA GLU A 204 -19.87 17.91 14.76
C GLU A 204 -19.57 16.63 13.96
N ALA A 205 -19.21 15.52 14.64
CA ALA A 205 -19.03 14.22 14.00
C ALA A 205 -20.35 13.66 13.42
N LEU A 206 -21.50 14.07 13.97
CA LEU A 206 -22.82 13.68 13.46
C LEU A 206 -23.15 14.42 12.16
N ASP A 207 -22.90 15.73 12.12
CA ASP A 207 -23.11 16.60 10.94
C ASP A 207 -22.19 16.22 9.78
N GLN A 208 -20.92 15.90 10.08
CA GLN A 208 -19.95 15.49 9.06
C GLN A 208 -20.31 14.14 8.41
N VAL A 209 -20.91 13.21 9.16
CA VAL A 209 -21.38 11.93 8.62
C VAL A 209 -22.64 12.09 7.79
N ALA A 210 -23.57 12.96 8.18
CA ALA A 210 -24.74 13.29 7.35
C ALA A 210 -24.29 13.87 6.00
N SER A 211 -23.33 14.80 6.01
CA SER A 211 -22.73 15.35 4.78
C SER A 211 -22.08 14.27 3.90
N TYR A 212 -21.24 13.38 4.45
CA TYR A 212 -20.63 12.32 3.64
C TYR A 212 -21.63 11.31 3.07
N ARG A 213 -22.75 11.09 3.76
CA ARG A 213 -23.82 10.23 3.24
C ARG A 213 -24.45 10.86 2.01
N ASP A 214 -24.79 12.14 2.08
CA ASP A 214 -25.42 12.87 0.97
C ASP A 214 -24.46 12.98 -0.22
N ASP A 215 -23.19 13.31 0.03
CA ASP A 215 -22.12 13.34 -0.98
C ASP A 215 -21.98 11.98 -1.69
N GLY A 216 -21.98 10.89 -0.93
CA GLY A 216 -21.88 9.53 -1.48
C GLY A 216 -23.06 9.19 -2.40
N VAL A 217 -24.27 9.61 -2.02
CA VAL A 217 -25.48 9.42 -2.83
C VAL A 217 -25.44 10.26 -4.10
N GLU A 218 -24.97 11.51 -4.02
CA GLU A 218 -24.79 12.38 -5.18
C GLU A 218 -23.77 11.77 -6.15
N LEU A 219 -22.59 11.38 -5.67
CA LEU A 219 -21.54 10.71 -6.45
C LEU A 219 -22.06 9.43 -7.13
N PHE A 220 -22.88 8.65 -6.42
CA PHE A 220 -23.53 7.48 -6.99
C PHE A 220 -24.50 7.86 -8.13
N SER A 221 -25.30 8.92 -7.96
CA SER A 221 -26.27 9.39 -8.96
C SER A 221 -25.62 9.85 -10.27
N ILE A 222 -24.44 10.49 -10.18
CA ILE A 222 -23.63 10.91 -11.33
C ILE A 222 -22.72 9.79 -11.88
N LYS A 223 -22.95 8.53 -11.45
CA LYS A 223 -22.26 7.31 -11.89
C LYS A 223 -20.76 7.27 -11.54
N LYS A 224 -20.30 8.11 -10.62
CA LYS A 224 -18.94 8.08 -10.09
C LYS A 224 -18.82 7.02 -8.98
N TYR A 225 -18.99 5.76 -9.36
CA TYR A 225 -19.16 4.67 -8.41
C TYR A 225 -17.96 4.47 -7.48
N GLN A 226 -16.72 4.64 -7.96
CA GLN A 226 -15.53 4.50 -7.12
C GLN A 226 -15.44 5.59 -6.05
N GLU A 227 -15.67 6.85 -6.43
CA GLU A 227 -15.69 7.98 -5.49
C GLU A 227 -16.83 7.83 -4.46
N ALA A 228 -17.99 7.32 -4.91
CA ALA A 228 -19.11 7.01 -4.02
C ALA A 228 -18.75 5.93 -2.99
N ILE A 229 -18.12 4.83 -3.42
CA ILE A 229 -17.63 3.76 -2.54
C ILE A 229 -16.68 4.31 -1.48
N ASP A 230 -15.71 5.13 -1.89
CA ASP A 230 -14.73 5.71 -0.97
C ASP A 230 -15.40 6.63 0.06
N THR A 231 -16.45 7.33 -0.35
CA THR A 231 -17.20 8.24 0.52
C THR A 231 -18.09 7.47 1.50
N PHE A 232 -18.81 6.44 1.04
CA PHE A 232 -19.57 5.57 1.94
C PHE A 232 -18.70 4.81 2.91
N ASN A 233 -17.48 4.42 2.54
CA ASN A 233 -16.53 3.81 3.47
C ASN A 233 -16.18 4.78 4.63
N LYS A 234 -16.12 6.10 4.40
CA LYS A 234 -15.96 7.08 5.49
C LYS A 234 -17.14 7.04 6.44
N VAL A 235 -18.37 6.97 5.92
CA VAL A 235 -19.60 6.85 6.72
C VAL A 235 -19.57 5.55 7.53
N LEU A 236 -19.29 4.41 6.89
CA LEU A 236 -19.28 3.09 7.52
C LEU A 236 -18.14 2.90 8.53
N ASN A 237 -17.06 3.68 8.43
CA ASN A 237 -16.00 3.70 9.44
C ASN A 237 -16.47 4.32 10.76
N VAL A 238 -17.40 5.28 10.71
CA VAL A 238 -17.97 5.95 11.90
C VAL A 238 -19.23 5.23 12.36
N TYR A 239 -20.12 4.88 11.43
CA TYR A 239 -21.38 4.18 11.67
C TYR A 239 -21.47 2.91 10.80
N PRO A 240 -20.90 1.77 11.24
CA PRO A 240 -20.85 0.53 10.46
C PRO A 240 -22.21 -0.10 10.15
N GLN A 241 -23.24 0.23 10.94
CA GLN A 241 -24.62 -0.24 10.74
C GLN A 241 -25.48 0.80 10.01
N ASP A 242 -24.87 1.81 9.39
CA ASP A 242 -25.63 2.79 8.64
C ASP A 242 -26.32 2.16 7.43
N GLY A 243 -27.64 2.01 7.52
CA GLY A 243 -28.42 1.32 6.50
C GLY A 243 -28.31 1.96 5.12
N VAL A 244 -28.20 3.30 5.05
CA VAL A 244 -28.07 4.02 3.78
C VAL A 244 -26.71 3.73 3.16
N ALA A 245 -25.62 3.91 3.92
CA ALA A 245 -24.28 3.67 3.41
C ALA A 245 -24.04 2.20 3.06
N LEU A 246 -24.61 1.23 3.81
CA LEU A 246 -24.54 -0.19 3.46
C LEU A 246 -25.27 -0.49 2.13
N GLU A 247 -26.50 -0.01 1.98
CA GLU A 247 -27.33 -0.21 0.79
C GLU A 247 -26.71 0.45 -0.45
N TYR A 248 -26.21 1.68 -0.32
CA TYR A 248 -25.58 2.38 -1.44
C TYR A 248 -24.17 1.85 -1.73
N SER A 249 -23.42 1.37 -0.74
CA SER A 249 -22.14 0.67 -1.00
C SER A 249 -22.39 -0.59 -1.82
N TYR A 250 -23.38 -1.40 -1.45
CA TYR A 250 -23.81 -2.56 -2.25
C TYR A 250 -24.11 -2.17 -3.69
N LYS A 251 -24.97 -1.15 -3.90
CA LYS A 251 -25.32 -0.65 -5.23
C LYS A 251 -24.11 -0.13 -6.00
N ALA A 252 -23.24 0.62 -5.35
CA ALA A 252 -22.06 1.20 -5.97
C ALA A 252 -21.07 0.12 -6.42
N TYR A 253 -20.79 -0.88 -5.58
CA TYR A 253 -19.96 -2.03 -5.95
C TYR A 253 -20.56 -2.83 -7.10
N LEU A 254 -21.87 -3.09 -7.08
CA LEU A 254 -22.57 -3.78 -8.16
C LEU A 254 -22.48 -3.02 -9.49
N GLN A 255 -22.82 -1.73 -9.50
CA GLN A 255 -22.81 -0.90 -10.71
C GLN A 255 -21.39 -0.65 -11.22
N HIS A 256 -20.41 -0.49 -10.33
CA HIS A 256 -19.00 -0.39 -10.73
C HIS A 256 -18.50 -1.69 -11.35
N GLY A 257 -18.82 -2.83 -10.74
CA GLY A 257 -18.55 -4.16 -11.29
C GLY A 257 -19.16 -4.35 -12.67
N MET A 258 -20.43 -3.97 -12.87
CA MET A 258 -21.09 -4.02 -14.19
C MET A 258 -20.40 -3.12 -15.22
N SER A 259 -19.98 -1.91 -14.83
CA SER A 259 -19.26 -0.99 -15.71
C SER A 259 -17.92 -1.57 -16.17
N LEU A 260 -17.14 -2.16 -15.25
CA LEU A 260 -15.87 -2.83 -15.54
C LEU A 260 -16.08 -4.08 -16.40
N PHE A 261 -17.12 -4.86 -16.09
CA PHE A 261 -17.49 -6.05 -16.85
C PHE A 261 -17.81 -5.70 -18.31
N GLY A 262 -18.56 -4.61 -18.54
CA GLY A 262 -18.86 -4.11 -19.88
C GLY A 262 -17.63 -3.58 -20.64
N LYS A 263 -16.56 -3.21 -19.91
CA LYS A 263 -15.25 -2.84 -20.48
C LYS A 263 -14.31 -4.03 -20.67
N GLU A 264 -14.80 -5.25 -20.42
CA GLU A 264 -14.02 -6.50 -20.48
C GLU A 264 -12.87 -6.59 -19.46
N ASP A 265 -12.83 -5.69 -18.46
CA ASP A 265 -11.91 -5.81 -17.33
C ASP A 265 -12.50 -6.78 -16.30
N TYR A 266 -12.50 -8.06 -16.67
CA TYR A 266 -13.15 -9.12 -15.90
C TYR A 266 -12.49 -9.34 -14.54
N LEU A 267 -11.19 -9.05 -14.39
CA LEU A 267 -10.49 -9.21 -13.12
C LEU A 267 -10.91 -8.13 -12.12
N ALA A 268 -10.93 -6.86 -12.55
CA ALA A 268 -11.40 -5.79 -11.71
C ALA A 268 -12.90 -5.93 -11.41
N ALA A 269 -13.71 -6.33 -12.40
CA ALA A 269 -15.13 -6.61 -12.22
C ALA A 269 -15.38 -7.70 -11.17
N ARG A 270 -14.66 -8.82 -11.24
CA ARG A 270 -14.69 -9.90 -10.22
C ARG A 270 -14.48 -9.34 -8.82
N ASP A 271 -13.47 -8.49 -8.64
CA ASP A 271 -13.15 -7.93 -7.32
C ASP A 271 -14.27 -7.04 -6.78
N GLN A 272 -14.94 -6.27 -7.65
CA GLN A 272 -16.12 -5.49 -7.26
C GLN A 272 -17.32 -6.38 -6.90
N PHE A 273 -17.61 -7.43 -7.66
CA PHE A 273 -18.71 -8.35 -7.34
C PHE A 273 -18.45 -9.13 -6.05
N LYS A 274 -17.19 -9.50 -5.79
CA LYS A 274 -16.78 -10.10 -4.52
C LYS A 274 -16.94 -9.12 -3.35
N ALA A 275 -16.65 -7.84 -3.56
CA ALA A 275 -16.90 -6.81 -2.55
C ALA A 275 -18.39 -6.57 -2.31
N CYS A 276 -19.21 -6.58 -3.37
CA CYS A 276 -20.67 -6.49 -3.28
C CYS A 276 -21.27 -7.55 -2.33
N LEU A 277 -20.85 -8.82 -2.47
CA LEU A 277 -21.33 -9.93 -1.64
C LEU A 277 -21.00 -9.77 -0.14
N ARG A 278 -20.13 -8.83 0.24
CA ARG A 278 -19.82 -8.54 1.64
C ARG A 278 -20.91 -7.72 2.33
N PHE A 279 -21.61 -6.88 1.57
CA PHE A 279 -22.71 -6.04 2.07
C PHE A 279 -24.03 -6.80 2.03
N LYS A 280 -24.22 -7.60 0.96
CA LYS A 280 -25.42 -8.40 0.76
C LYS A 280 -25.02 -9.80 0.28
N ASN A 281 -24.88 -10.71 1.24
CA ASN A 281 -24.38 -12.08 1.02
C ASN A 281 -25.33 -12.96 0.19
N ASP A 282 -26.61 -12.62 0.16
CA ASP A 282 -27.69 -13.32 -0.54
C ASP A 282 -27.97 -12.74 -1.94
N SER A 283 -27.14 -11.81 -2.41
CA SER A 283 -27.28 -11.24 -3.76
C SER A 283 -26.92 -12.27 -4.83
N GLN A 284 -27.94 -12.92 -5.37
CA GLN A 284 -27.82 -13.81 -6.53
C GLN A 284 -27.16 -13.12 -7.72
N GLU A 285 -27.45 -11.82 -7.91
CA GLU A 285 -26.89 -11.04 -9.01
C GLU A 285 -25.37 -10.91 -8.90
N CYS A 286 -24.85 -10.52 -7.73
CA CYS A 286 -23.41 -10.41 -7.52
C CYS A 286 -22.70 -11.77 -7.63
N GLN A 287 -23.34 -12.85 -7.18
CA GLN A 287 -22.79 -14.21 -7.33
C GLN A 287 -22.70 -14.62 -8.81
N VAL A 288 -23.77 -14.43 -9.58
CA VAL A 288 -23.81 -14.77 -11.01
C VAL A 288 -22.73 -14.00 -11.79
N TYR A 289 -22.60 -12.69 -11.53
CA TYR A 289 -21.59 -11.89 -12.23
C TYR A 289 -20.16 -12.15 -11.75
N LEU A 290 -19.96 -12.53 -10.48
CA LEU A 290 -18.67 -13.01 -9.99
C LEU A 290 -18.21 -14.25 -10.78
N GLU A 291 -19.06 -15.27 -10.85
CA GLU A 291 -18.77 -16.51 -11.59
C GLU A 291 -18.56 -16.26 -13.09
N LYS A 292 -19.40 -15.41 -13.71
CA LYS A 292 -19.24 -15.01 -15.11
C LYS A 292 -17.89 -14.31 -15.36
N SER A 293 -17.51 -13.39 -14.48
CA SER A 293 -16.25 -12.64 -14.60
C SER A 293 -15.04 -13.57 -14.53
N GLU A 294 -15.03 -14.51 -13.58
CA GLU A 294 -13.94 -15.49 -13.46
C GLU A 294 -13.87 -16.42 -14.69
N ASN A 295 -15.02 -16.89 -15.18
CA ASN A 295 -15.06 -17.77 -16.35
C ASN A 295 -14.60 -17.06 -17.63
N LEU A 296 -15.02 -15.81 -17.85
CA LEU A 296 -14.58 -15.01 -19.00
C LEU A 296 -13.10 -14.67 -18.92
N TYR A 297 -12.61 -14.26 -17.74
CA TYR A 297 -11.19 -14.01 -17.51
C TYR A 297 -10.35 -15.23 -17.89
N LYS A 298 -10.71 -16.42 -17.39
CA LYS A 298 -10.03 -17.68 -17.72
C LYS A 298 -10.09 -17.98 -19.22
N GLU A 299 -11.24 -17.83 -19.87
CA GLU A 299 -11.40 -18.13 -21.30
C GLU A 299 -10.56 -17.20 -22.18
N VAL A 300 -10.55 -15.89 -21.88
CA VAL A 300 -9.78 -14.89 -22.64
C VAL A 300 -8.28 -15.19 -22.56
N HIS A 301 -7.75 -15.35 -21.35
CA HIS A 301 -6.32 -15.64 -21.16
C HIS A 301 -5.92 -17.01 -21.71
N TYR A 302 -6.80 -18.01 -21.61
CA TYR A 302 -6.58 -19.32 -22.21
C TYR A 302 -6.44 -19.25 -23.74
N ARG A 303 -7.36 -18.56 -24.41
CA ARG A 303 -7.32 -18.37 -25.88
C ARG A 303 -6.11 -17.55 -26.31
N LYS A 304 -5.78 -16.49 -25.58
CA LYS A 304 -4.60 -15.67 -25.86
C LYS A 304 -3.32 -16.48 -25.76
N GLY A 305 -3.18 -17.32 -24.73
CA GLY A 305 -2.05 -18.25 -24.60
C GLY A 305 -1.95 -19.23 -25.77
N ILE A 306 -3.07 -19.76 -26.28
CA ILE A 306 -3.08 -20.61 -27.50
C ILE A 306 -2.59 -19.83 -28.72
N GLN A 307 -3.13 -18.62 -28.95
CA GLN A 307 -2.72 -17.80 -30.09
C GLN A 307 -1.23 -17.44 -30.07
N LEU A 308 -0.66 -17.20 -28.89
CA LEU A 308 0.78 -16.94 -28.72
C LEU A 308 1.60 -18.21 -28.96
N PHE A 309 1.13 -19.35 -28.48
CA PHE A 309 1.76 -20.64 -28.71
C PHE A 309 1.82 -20.98 -30.20
N ASP A 310 0.74 -20.75 -30.93
CA ASP A 310 0.67 -20.95 -32.39
C ASP A 310 1.60 -20.01 -33.16
N LYS A 311 1.96 -18.85 -32.58
CA LYS A 311 2.93 -17.89 -33.11
C LYS A 311 4.37 -18.17 -32.65
N GLU A 312 4.62 -19.30 -31.98
CA GLU A 312 5.92 -19.67 -31.40
C GLU A 312 6.43 -18.72 -30.30
N LEU A 313 5.58 -17.83 -29.78
CA LEU A 313 5.86 -16.95 -28.64
C LEU A 313 5.61 -17.71 -27.33
N LEU A 314 6.45 -18.72 -27.08
CA LEU A 314 6.24 -19.73 -26.04
C LEU A 314 6.33 -19.16 -24.61
N THR A 315 7.18 -18.18 -24.38
CA THR A 315 7.34 -17.51 -23.08
C THR A 315 6.07 -16.74 -22.69
N GLU A 316 5.56 -15.95 -23.62
CA GLU A 316 4.34 -15.16 -23.45
C GLU A 316 3.12 -16.07 -23.31
N ALA A 317 3.06 -17.16 -24.08
CA ALA A 317 2.01 -18.16 -23.93
C ALA A 317 1.97 -18.79 -22.53
N ILE A 318 3.13 -19.14 -21.98
CA ILE A 318 3.26 -19.67 -20.62
C ILE A 318 2.75 -18.65 -19.59
N ASP A 319 3.11 -17.38 -19.74
CA ASP A 319 2.72 -16.35 -18.79
C ASP A 319 1.22 -16.08 -18.80
N GLU A 320 0.58 -16.06 -19.97
CA GLU A 320 -0.88 -15.99 -20.10
C GLU A 320 -1.59 -17.18 -19.41
N TRP A 321 -1.08 -18.39 -19.61
CA TRP A 321 -1.65 -19.59 -18.99
C TRP A 321 -1.43 -19.66 -17.47
N LYS A 322 -0.35 -19.07 -16.94
CA LYS A 322 -0.18 -18.94 -15.49
C LYS A 322 -1.28 -18.08 -14.86
N LEU A 323 -1.75 -17.04 -15.53
CA LEU A 323 -2.87 -16.22 -15.05
C LEU A 323 -4.14 -17.05 -14.89
N VAL A 324 -4.43 -17.93 -15.86
CA VAL A 324 -5.57 -18.86 -15.79
C VAL A 324 -5.40 -19.85 -14.63
N ARG A 325 -4.21 -20.44 -14.49
CA ARG A 325 -3.90 -21.43 -13.45
C ARG A 325 -4.01 -20.88 -12.03
N LEU A 326 -3.72 -19.59 -11.84
CA LEU A 326 -3.88 -18.93 -10.54
C LEU A 326 -5.35 -18.87 -10.08
N ILE A 327 -6.30 -18.82 -11.03
CA ILE A 327 -7.74 -18.82 -10.73
C ILE A 327 -8.27 -20.24 -10.61
N ASP A 328 -7.87 -21.12 -11.54
CA ASP A 328 -8.36 -22.49 -11.62
C ASP A 328 -7.23 -23.41 -12.10
N PRO A 329 -6.56 -24.13 -11.18
CA PRO A 329 -5.46 -25.02 -11.52
C PRO A 329 -5.85 -26.13 -12.50
N ASN A 330 -7.12 -26.55 -12.50
CA ASN A 330 -7.63 -27.65 -13.33
C ASN A 330 -8.33 -27.15 -14.60
N TYR A 331 -8.12 -25.89 -14.99
CA TYR A 331 -8.79 -25.32 -16.14
C TYR A 331 -8.30 -25.96 -17.45
N LYS A 332 -9.16 -26.79 -18.04
CA LYS A 332 -8.93 -27.46 -19.33
C LYS A 332 -7.58 -28.20 -19.34
N ARG A 333 -6.67 -27.82 -20.24
CA ARG A 333 -5.33 -28.43 -20.41
C ARG A 333 -4.20 -27.45 -20.13
N VAL A 334 -4.45 -26.41 -19.35
CA VAL A 334 -3.47 -25.33 -19.07
C VAL A 334 -2.13 -25.88 -18.57
N ASP A 335 -2.12 -26.79 -17.58
CA ASP A 335 -0.88 -27.34 -17.06
C ASP A 335 -0.11 -28.19 -18.09
N TYR A 336 -0.83 -28.99 -18.89
CA TYR A 336 -0.23 -29.73 -20.00
C TYR A 336 0.41 -28.78 -21.02
N LEU A 337 -0.29 -27.69 -21.39
CA LEU A 337 0.17 -26.72 -22.37
C LEU A 337 1.41 -25.94 -21.89
N ILE A 338 1.42 -25.52 -20.62
CA ILE A 338 2.59 -24.90 -19.97
C ILE A 338 3.78 -25.87 -20.00
N THR A 339 3.56 -27.14 -19.64
CA THR A 339 4.63 -28.15 -19.62
C THR A 339 5.20 -28.37 -21.01
N LYS A 340 4.34 -28.53 -22.02
CA LYS A 340 4.73 -28.68 -23.42
C LYS A 340 5.55 -27.48 -23.92
N ALA A 341 5.10 -26.26 -23.66
CA ALA A 341 5.82 -25.05 -24.06
C ALA A 341 7.22 -24.96 -23.42
N LYS A 342 7.34 -25.30 -22.13
CA LYS A 342 8.64 -25.37 -21.43
C LYS A 342 9.58 -26.40 -22.04
N THR A 343 9.08 -27.58 -22.40
CA THR A 343 9.87 -28.61 -23.07
C THR A 343 10.39 -28.13 -24.42
N ILE A 344 9.55 -27.49 -25.23
CA ILE A 344 9.96 -26.95 -26.54
C ILE A 344 11.04 -25.86 -26.36
N LEU A 345 10.84 -24.93 -25.42
CA LEU A 345 11.85 -23.89 -25.10
C LEU A 345 13.20 -24.50 -24.70
N LYS A 346 13.17 -25.54 -23.86
CA LYS A 346 14.38 -26.25 -23.45
C LYS A 346 15.10 -26.86 -24.66
N ASN A 347 14.39 -27.56 -25.53
CA ASN A 347 14.96 -28.18 -26.72
C ASN A 347 15.53 -27.15 -27.70
N ILE A 348 14.86 -26.01 -27.88
CA ILE A 348 15.37 -24.89 -28.70
C ILE A 348 16.69 -24.35 -28.13
N GLN A 349 16.80 -24.23 -26.81
CA GLN A 349 18.01 -23.76 -26.16
C GLN A 349 19.16 -24.75 -26.33
N GLU A 350 18.92 -26.05 -26.10
CA GLU A 350 19.92 -27.11 -26.31
C GLU A 350 20.44 -27.13 -27.75
N LEU A 351 19.57 -26.96 -28.75
CA LEU A 351 19.97 -26.86 -30.16
C LEU A 351 20.85 -25.64 -30.44
N LYS A 352 20.51 -24.47 -29.89
CA LYS A 352 21.31 -23.25 -30.05
C LYS A 352 22.71 -23.38 -29.45
N ASP A 353 22.81 -24.08 -28.32
CA ASP A 353 24.08 -24.28 -27.64
C ASP A 353 24.96 -25.28 -28.43
N SER A 354 24.37 -26.34 -28.99
CA SER A 354 25.07 -27.31 -29.85
C SER A 354 25.56 -26.74 -31.20
N GLN A 355 25.01 -25.62 -31.67
CA GLN A 355 25.44 -24.95 -32.91
C GLN A 355 26.56 -23.92 -32.70
N LYS A 356 26.92 -23.64 -31.44
CA LYS A 356 28.01 -22.72 -31.07
C LYS A 356 29.32 -23.44 -30.74
N GLU A 357 29.25 -24.74 -30.46
CA GLU A 357 30.40 -25.66 -30.38
C GLU A 357 30.79 -26.13 -31.79
#